data_AF-A0A556SYY5-F1
#
_entry.id   AF-A0A556SYY5-F1
#
_cell.length_a   1.000
_cell.length_b   1.000
_cell.length_c   1.000
_cell.angle_alpha   90.00
_cell.angle_beta   90.00
_cell.angle_gamma   90.00
#
_symmetry.space_group_name_H-M   'P 1'
#
loop_
_entity.id
_entity.type
_entity.pdbx_description
1 polymer ?
#
loop_
_entity_poly.entity_id
_entity_poly.type
_entity_poly.pdbx_seq_one_letter_code
_entity_poly.pdbx_strand_id
1 'polypeptide(L)'
;MLSTKPKIELSGDIEKIDAITEQLCEFAKPYQSRCIVILDPFISVLEDKIIQFFYKKFKITQVKIKHPSVLAWQRPLLLALNLKDTFERDVLRYTIDQALSELNPQNLCKNGTRHYSGWVFTHSNIQNIAEDFAYLSLQKIYKTNQLLRFYDPAVLPQLLTILNTQLQIKLLGHIEIWTLLDGNGDLFYRHNDEPSMVYTGQLGITKQLEQEINCIGINNQFLKKYRKTHPLEKINECESLNKIKPCLLRLMSRGFTDNALLVEWAKVAYMWGKDFDLHPYVKNKIQNMKTRFDFTTLLNKINSPDWQIILNQDLSEQTNK
;
A
#
# COMPACT_ATOMS: atom_id res chain seq x y z
N MET A 1 -15.03 -37.05 4.82
CA MET A 1 -16.20 -36.24 4.44
C MET A 1 -15.82 -35.37 3.26
N LEU A 2 -16.47 -35.53 2.10
CA LEU A 2 -16.29 -34.63 0.96
C LEU A 2 -16.85 -33.26 1.36
N SER A 3 -15.99 -32.25 1.52
CA SER A 3 -16.44 -30.88 1.78
C SER A 3 -17.25 -30.39 0.57
N THR A 4 -18.52 -30.08 0.77
CA THR A 4 -19.36 -29.44 -0.25
C THR A 4 -18.75 -28.07 -0.62
N LYS A 5 -18.83 -27.72 -1.91
CA LYS A 5 -18.39 -26.40 -2.38
C LYS A 5 -19.29 -25.34 -1.72
N PRO A 6 -18.74 -24.30 -1.08
CA PRO A 6 -19.54 -23.20 -0.53
C PRO A 6 -20.24 -22.44 -1.66
N LYS A 7 -21.43 -21.90 -1.38
CA LYS A 7 -22.11 -20.99 -2.30
C LYS A 7 -21.37 -19.65 -2.34
N ILE A 8 -21.18 -19.12 -3.54
CA ILE A 8 -20.58 -17.80 -3.75
C ILE A 8 -21.69 -16.81 -4.07
N GLU A 9 -21.73 -15.72 -3.30
CA GLU A 9 -22.65 -14.61 -3.50
C GLU A 9 -21.81 -13.34 -3.62
N LEU A 10 -21.99 -12.61 -4.72
CA LEU A 10 -21.32 -11.34 -4.98
C LEU A 10 -22.23 -10.20 -4.53
N SER A 11 -21.64 -9.15 -3.96
CA SER A 11 -22.38 -8.06 -3.31
C SER A 11 -22.22 -6.70 -3.99
N GLY A 12 -21.16 -6.50 -4.77
CA GLY A 12 -20.82 -5.25 -5.42
C GLY A 12 -21.25 -5.14 -6.88
N ASP A 13 -20.59 -4.23 -7.59
CA ASP A 13 -20.78 -3.94 -9.01
C ASP A 13 -20.30 -5.11 -9.88
N ILE A 14 -21.26 -5.91 -10.36
CA ILE A 14 -21.00 -7.13 -11.13
C ILE A 14 -20.26 -6.85 -12.44
N GLU A 15 -20.57 -5.75 -13.13
CA GLU A 15 -19.90 -5.41 -14.39
C GLU A 15 -18.42 -5.12 -14.14
N LYS A 16 -18.12 -4.34 -13.10
CA LYS A 16 -16.73 -4.06 -12.71
C LYS A 16 -15.99 -5.32 -12.25
N ILE A 17 -16.64 -6.17 -11.45
CA ILE A 17 -16.06 -7.44 -10.99
C ILE A 17 -15.72 -8.34 -12.18
N ASP A 18 -16.64 -8.46 -13.14
CA ASP A 18 -16.47 -9.32 -14.31
C ASP A 18 -15.39 -8.78 -15.26
N ALA A 19 -15.34 -7.46 -15.48
CA ALA A 19 -14.28 -6.82 -16.27
C ALA A 19 -12.88 -7.06 -15.68
N ILE A 20 -12.71 -6.89 -14.36
CA ILE A 20 -11.44 -7.18 -13.69
C ILE A 20 -11.13 -8.68 -13.78
N THR A 21 -12.13 -9.55 -13.56
CA THR A 21 -11.97 -11.00 -13.63
C THR A 21 -11.47 -11.45 -15.00
N GLU A 22 -12.06 -10.92 -16.07
CA GLU A 22 -11.65 -11.20 -17.45
C GLU A 22 -10.19 -10.80 -17.68
N GLN A 23 -9.81 -9.59 -17.26
CA GLN A 23 -8.43 -9.12 -17.39
C GLN A 23 -7.43 -10.01 -16.61
N LEU A 24 -7.78 -10.44 -15.39
CA LEU A 24 -6.95 -11.38 -14.62
C LEU A 24 -6.91 -12.77 -15.24
N CYS A 25 -7.98 -13.23 -15.89
CA CYS A 25 -7.98 -14.49 -16.63
C CYS A 25 -7.08 -14.41 -17.87
N GLU A 26 -7.05 -13.27 -18.57
CA GLU A 26 -6.11 -13.03 -19.67
C GLU A 26 -4.66 -13.09 -19.19
N PHE A 27 -4.33 -12.41 -18.08
CA PHE A 27 -3.00 -12.51 -17.48
C PHE A 27 -2.64 -13.94 -17.09
N ALA A 28 -3.60 -14.77 -16.67
CA ALA A 28 -3.34 -16.15 -16.28
C ALA A 28 -3.02 -17.10 -17.45
N LYS A 29 -3.40 -16.76 -18.70
CA LYS A 29 -3.28 -17.67 -19.86
C LYS A 29 -1.87 -18.23 -20.06
N PRO A 30 -0.78 -17.43 -20.03
CA PRO A 30 0.58 -17.94 -20.19
C PRO A 30 1.00 -18.87 -19.03
N TYR A 31 0.42 -18.67 -17.85
CA TYR A 31 0.79 -19.37 -16.60
C TYR A 31 -0.10 -20.58 -16.33
N GLN A 32 -0.51 -21.29 -17.38
CA GLN A 32 -1.38 -22.47 -17.32
C GLN A 32 -2.75 -22.19 -16.66
N SER A 33 -3.25 -20.95 -16.79
CA SER A 33 -4.47 -20.47 -16.13
C SER A 33 -4.40 -20.53 -14.60
N ARG A 34 -3.20 -20.50 -14.02
CA ARG A 34 -3.00 -20.45 -12.57
C ARG A 34 -2.95 -19.00 -12.10
N CYS A 35 -3.61 -18.75 -10.98
CA CYS A 35 -3.58 -17.47 -10.26
C CYS A 35 -3.28 -17.74 -8.79
N ILE A 36 -2.39 -16.96 -8.18
CA ILE A 36 -2.17 -16.99 -6.73
C ILE A 36 -2.80 -15.73 -6.14
N VAL A 37 -3.78 -15.91 -5.24
CA VAL A 37 -4.35 -14.81 -4.46
C VAL A 37 -3.50 -14.60 -3.21
N ILE A 38 -3.15 -13.35 -2.92
CA ILE A 38 -2.47 -12.95 -1.70
C ILE A 38 -3.51 -12.49 -0.69
N LEU A 39 -3.47 -13.10 0.50
CA LEU A 39 -4.32 -12.75 1.62
C LEU A 39 -3.42 -12.27 2.76
N ASP A 40 -3.74 -11.12 3.35
CA ASP A 40 -3.05 -10.61 4.52
C ASP A 40 -3.86 -10.92 5.78
N PRO A 41 -3.50 -11.96 6.56
CA PRO A 41 -4.24 -12.36 7.73
C PRO A 41 -3.77 -11.67 9.00
N PHE A 42 -2.98 -10.58 8.92
CA PHE A 42 -2.98 -9.61 10.02
C PHE A 42 -4.41 -9.19 10.41
N ILE A 43 -5.39 -9.49 9.55
CA ILE A 43 -6.81 -9.31 9.77
C ILE A 43 -7.57 -10.63 9.46
N SER A 44 -8.60 -11.01 10.23
CA SER A 44 -9.14 -12.38 10.37
C SER A 44 -9.77 -13.01 9.09
N VAL A 45 -8.97 -13.38 8.08
CA VAL A 45 -9.44 -14.05 6.84
C VAL A 45 -9.94 -15.48 7.08
N LEU A 46 -9.53 -16.12 8.18
CA LEU A 46 -9.78 -17.54 8.44
C LEU A 46 -11.23 -17.87 8.85
N GLU A 47 -12.06 -16.86 9.13
CA GLU A 47 -13.50 -17.04 9.40
C GLU A 47 -14.32 -17.22 8.12
N ASP A 48 -13.74 -16.91 6.96
CA ASP A 48 -14.37 -17.04 5.66
C ASP A 48 -14.54 -18.51 5.25
N LYS A 49 -15.79 -18.91 4.95
CA LYS A 49 -16.14 -20.28 4.56
C LYS A 49 -15.45 -20.72 3.26
N ILE A 50 -15.24 -19.81 2.32
CA ILE A 50 -14.53 -20.07 1.06
C ILE A 50 -13.06 -20.35 1.35
N ILE A 51 -12.42 -19.52 2.17
CA ILE A 51 -11.02 -19.71 2.56
C ILE A 51 -10.84 -21.00 3.36
N GLN A 52 -11.74 -21.30 4.30
CA GLN A 52 -11.74 -22.57 5.05
C GLN A 52 -11.87 -23.79 4.12
N PHE A 53 -12.66 -23.71 3.05
CA PHE A 53 -12.78 -24.78 2.06
C PHE A 53 -11.43 -25.07 1.39
N PHE A 54 -10.67 -24.05 0.99
CA PHE A 54 -9.35 -24.23 0.39
C PHE A 54 -8.28 -24.64 1.40
N TYR A 55 -8.37 -24.17 2.64
CA TYR A 55 -7.51 -24.61 3.72
C TYR A 55 -7.59 -26.13 3.92
N LYS A 56 -8.82 -26.67 4.01
CA LYS A 56 -9.09 -28.12 4.14
C LYS A 56 -8.62 -28.93 2.93
N LYS A 57 -8.45 -28.29 1.77
CA LYS A 57 -7.92 -28.91 0.54
C LYS A 57 -6.41 -28.74 0.36
N PHE A 58 -5.70 -28.20 1.34
CA PHE A 58 -4.25 -27.95 1.27
C PHE A 58 -3.84 -27.06 0.08
N LYS A 59 -4.73 -26.17 -0.37
CA LYS A 59 -4.45 -25.20 -1.45
C LYS A 59 -3.93 -23.85 -0.95
N ILE A 60 -3.80 -23.70 0.36
CA ILE A 60 -3.29 -22.49 1.01
C ILE A 60 -1.88 -22.75 1.53
N THR A 61 -0.95 -21.87 1.16
CA THR A 61 0.42 -21.86 1.66
C THR A 61 0.61 -20.64 2.55
N GLN A 62 1.03 -20.85 3.80
CA GLN A 62 1.35 -19.74 4.71
C GLN A 62 2.81 -19.30 4.57
N VAL A 63 3.04 -17.99 4.50
CA VAL A 63 4.37 -17.37 4.50
C VAL A 63 5.00 -17.48 5.88
N LYS A 64 6.14 -18.17 6.01
CA LYS A 64 6.77 -18.44 7.31
C LYS A 64 7.71 -17.30 7.75
N ILE A 65 7.16 -16.14 8.09
CA ILE A 65 7.94 -15.01 8.64
C ILE A 65 8.52 -15.40 10.01
N LYS A 66 9.85 -15.51 10.11
CA LYS A 66 10.58 -15.99 11.30
C LYS A 66 10.94 -14.84 12.24
N HIS A 67 9.96 -14.34 13.01
CA HIS A 67 10.20 -13.38 14.09
C HIS A 67 9.25 -13.62 15.28
N PRO A 68 9.71 -13.52 16.55
CA PRO A 68 8.85 -13.77 17.72
C PRO A 68 7.60 -12.89 17.80
N SER A 69 7.70 -11.63 17.34
CA SER A 69 6.58 -10.68 17.33
C SER A 69 5.59 -10.88 16.18
N VAL A 70 5.85 -11.79 15.24
CA VAL A 70 4.95 -12.09 14.11
C VAL A 70 4.30 -13.45 14.36
N LEU A 71 3.09 -13.41 14.93
CA LEU A 71 2.35 -14.60 15.30
C LEU A 71 1.91 -15.37 14.05
N ALA A 72 1.74 -16.69 14.18
CA ALA A 72 1.40 -17.53 13.03
C ALA A 72 0.12 -17.09 12.32
N TRP A 73 -0.90 -16.65 13.06
CA TRP A 73 -2.16 -16.17 12.48
C TRP A 73 -2.03 -14.82 11.76
N GLN A 74 -0.94 -14.07 11.98
CA GLN A 74 -0.68 -12.77 11.34
C GLN A 74 0.12 -12.89 10.03
N ARG A 75 0.46 -14.11 9.60
CA ARG A 75 1.38 -14.32 8.47
C ARG A 75 0.63 -14.47 7.14
N PRO A 76 1.02 -13.76 6.07
CA PRO A 76 0.38 -13.84 4.75
C PRO A 76 0.04 -15.26 4.31
N LEU A 77 -1.11 -15.42 3.67
CA LEU A 77 -1.55 -16.66 3.07
C LEU A 77 -1.58 -16.50 1.55
N LEU A 78 -1.13 -17.53 0.85
CA LEU A 78 -1.16 -17.61 -0.60
C LEU A 78 -2.14 -18.72 -0.98
N LEU A 79 -3.17 -18.37 -1.76
CA LEU A 79 -4.18 -19.31 -2.25
C LEU A 79 -3.97 -19.55 -3.74
N ALA A 80 -3.68 -20.80 -4.13
CA ALA A 80 -3.57 -21.18 -5.54
C ALA A 80 -4.94 -21.53 -6.13
N LEU A 81 -5.32 -20.83 -7.19
CA LEU A 81 -6.51 -21.07 -8.00
C LEU A 81 -6.14 -21.59 -9.39
N ASN A 82 -6.93 -22.52 -9.90
CA ASN A 82 -6.93 -22.97 -11.29
C ASN A 82 -8.14 -22.38 -12.00
N LEU A 83 -7.92 -21.36 -12.83
CA LEU A 83 -9.00 -20.62 -13.51
C LEU A 83 -9.67 -21.39 -14.65
N LYS A 84 -9.23 -22.62 -14.96
CA LYS A 84 -9.99 -23.56 -15.80
C LYS A 84 -11.16 -24.20 -15.06
N ASP A 85 -11.11 -24.28 -13.73
CA ASP A 85 -12.25 -24.72 -12.91
C ASP A 85 -13.21 -23.55 -12.72
N THR A 86 -14.48 -23.75 -13.10
CA THR A 86 -15.50 -22.70 -13.04
C THR A 86 -15.76 -22.19 -11.64
N PHE A 87 -15.71 -23.06 -10.63
CA PHE A 87 -15.87 -22.67 -9.23
C PHE A 87 -14.67 -21.86 -8.73
N GLU A 88 -13.44 -22.23 -9.08
CA GLU A 88 -12.27 -21.44 -8.69
C GLU A 88 -12.19 -20.10 -9.42
N ARG A 89 -12.77 -20.00 -10.63
CA ARG A 89 -13.01 -18.71 -11.28
C ARG A 89 -14.08 -17.88 -10.57
N ASP A 90 -15.15 -18.49 -10.08
CA ASP A 90 -16.12 -17.78 -9.23
C ASP A 90 -15.49 -17.34 -7.89
N VAL A 91 -14.53 -18.11 -7.35
CA VAL A 91 -13.74 -17.70 -6.19
C VAL A 91 -12.88 -16.49 -6.52
N LEU A 92 -12.27 -16.42 -7.71
CA LEU A 92 -11.56 -15.22 -8.16
C LEU A 92 -12.49 -14.00 -8.15
N ARG A 93 -13.69 -14.10 -8.73
CA ARG A 93 -14.72 -13.04 -8.70
C ARG A 93 -15.06 -12.62 -7.28
N TYR A 94 -15.24 -13.58 -6.38
CA TYR A 94 -15.47 -13.33 -4.96
C TYR A 94 -14.32 -12.54 -4.32
N THR A 95 -13.06 -12.91 -4.56
CA THR A 95 -11.92 -12.18 -3.99
C THR A 95 -11.84 -10.73 -4.49
N ILE A 96 -12.26 -10.47 -5.74
CA ILE A 96 -12.34 -9.12 -6.31
C ILE A 96 -13.47 -8.33 -5.65
N ASP A 97 -14.65 -8.93 -5.50
CA ASP A 97 -15.79 -8.32 -4.82
C ASP A 97 -15.43 -7.90 -3.39
N GLN A 98 -14.79 -8.80 -2.63
CA GLN A 98 -14.33 -8.49 -1.28
C GLN A 98 -13.28 -7.38 -1.27
N ALA A 99 -12.28 -7.42 -2.18
CA ALA A 99 -11.27 -6.38 -2.29
C ALA A 99 -11.87 -4.99 -2.62
N LEU A 100 -12.94 -4.94 -3.43
CA LEU A 100 -13.68 -3.72 -3.73
C LEU A 100 -14.50 -3.22 -2.52
N SER A 101 -15.17 -4.13 -1.81
CA SER A 101 -15.96 -3.81 -0.61
C SER A 101 -15.09 -3.23 0.52
N GLU A 102 -13.86 -3.73 0.64
CA GLU A 102 -12.86 -3.25 1.60
C GLU A 102 -12.43 -1.79 1.36
N LEU A 103 -12.60 -1.26 0.14
CA LEU A 103 -12.24 0.11 -0.22
C LEU A 103 -13.23 1.17 0.30
N ASN A 104 -14.40 0.76 0.80
CA ASN A 104 -15.38 1.71 1.32
C ASN A 104 -14.74 2.60 2.41
N PRO A 105 -14.74 3.94 2.26
CA PRO A 105 -14.10 4.85 3.21
C PRO A 105 -14.59 4.68 4.65
N GLN A 106 -15.86 4.29 4.84
CA GLN A 106 -16.43 4.02 6.17
C GLN A 106 -15.80 2.77 6.82
N ASN A 107 -15.54 1.73 6.02
CA ASN A 107 -14.85 0.53 6.47
C ASN A 107 -13.40 0.87 6.82
N LEU A 108 -12.67 1.48 5.87
CA LEU A 108 -11.27 1.87 6.07
C LEU A 108 -11.07 2.72 7.34
N CYS A 109 -11.99 3.64 7.65
CA CYS A 109 -11.95 4.49 8.85
C CYS A 109 -12.04 3.75 10.19
N LYS A 110 -12.80 2.65 10.26
CA LYS A 110 -13.05 1.88 11.50
C LYS A 110 -12.00 0.78 11.77
N ASN A 111 -10.75 1.03 11.40
CA ASN A 111 -9.70 0.00 11.29
C ASN A 111 -10.01 -1.06 10.23
N GLY A 112 -10.92 -0.79 9.29
CA GLY A 112 -11.11 -1.64 8.13
C GLY A 112 -9.81 -1.73 7.35
N THR A 113 -9.56 -2.92 6.86
CA THR A 113 -8.28 -3.32 6.33
C THR A 113 -8.50 -4.09 5.04
N ARG A 114 -7.45 -4.12 4.23
CA ARG A 114 -7.47 -4.76 2.92
C ARG A 114 -6.88 -6.14 3.08
N HIS A 115 -7.73 -7.16 3.13
CA HIS A 115 -7.29 -8.54 3.31
C HIS A 115 -6.84 -9.11 1.97
N TYR A 116 -7.62 -8.85 0.92
CA TYR A 116 -7.36 -9.31 -0.43
C TYR A 116 -6.32 -8.40 -1.08
N SER A 117 -5.07 -8.84 -0.99
CA SER A 117 -3.89 -8.02 -1.18
C SER A 117 -3.36 -8.00 -2.61
N GLY A 118 -3.87 -8.87 -3.47
CA GLY A 118 -3.54 -8.90 -4.88
C GLY A 118 -3.60 -10.30 -5.48
N TRP A 119 -3.34 -10.36 -6.79
CA TRP A 119 -3.30 -11.57 -7.59
C TRP A 119 -1.98 -11.61 -8.33
N VAL A 120 -1.28 -12.73 -8.25
CA VAL A 120 0.04 -12.88 -8.84
C VAL A 120 0.10 -14.04 -9.82
N PHE A 121 0.87 -13.81 -10.87
CA PHE A 121 1.05 -14.73 -11.96
C PHE A 121 2.54 -15.00 -12.12
N THR A 122 2.88 -16.27 -12.20
CA THR A 122 4.25 -16.75 -12.25
C THR A 122 4.28 -18.17 -12.81
N HIS A 123 5.40 -18.59 -13.38
CA HIS A 123 5.71 -20.01 -13.63
C HIS A 123 6.25 -20.73 -12.39
N SER A 124 6.70 -19.99 -11.38
CA SER A 124 7.28 -20.56 -10.15
C SER A 124 6.23 -21.18 -9.24
N ASN A 125 6.60 -22.23 -8.52
CA ASN A 125 5.70 -22.86 -7.55
C ASN A 125 5.35 -21.88 -6.40
N ILE A 126 4.23 -22.14 -5.71
CA ILE A 126 3.74 -21.27 -4.63
C ILE A 126 4.67 -21.25 -3.40
N GLN A 127 5.44 -22.32 -3.17
CA GLN A 127 6.39 -22.40 -2.07
C GLN A 127 7.54 -21.40 -2.26
N ASN A 128 8.07 -21.25 -3.47
CA ASN A 128 9.10 -20.26 -3.80
C ASN A 128 8.60 -18.83 -3.53
N ILE A 129 7.34 -18.53 -3.90
CA ILE A 129 6.73 -17.22 -3.61
C ILE A 129 6.63 -17.00 -2.09
N ALA A 130 6.20 -18.02 -1.35
CA ALA A 130 6.09 -17.94 0.10
C ALA A 130 7.46 -17.75 0.79
N GLU A 131 8.51 -18.35 0.24
CA GLU A 131 9.88 -18.19 0.71
C GLU A 131 10.42 -16.79 0.43
N ASP A 132 10.26 -16.28 -0.80
CA ASP A 132 10.62 -14.90 -1.15
C ASP A 132 9.95 -13.90 -0.20
N PHE A 133 8.64 -14.08 0.06
CA PHE A 133 7.91 -13.24 1.00
C PHE A 133 8.48 -13.34 2.42
N ALA A 134 8.76 -14.55 2.89
CA ALA A 134 9.31 -14.76 4.23
C ALA A 134 10.68 -14.09 4.40
N TYR A 135 11.52 -14.14 3.35
CA TYR A 135 12.83 -13.51 3.33
C TYR A 135 12.74 -11.98 3.30
N LEU A 136 11.85 -11.42 2.48
CA LEU A 136 11.73 -9.97 2.25
C LEU A 136 10.87 -9.25 3.29
N SER A 137 9.99 -9.94 4.01
CA SER A 137 9.10 -9.28 4.97
C SER A 137 9.84 -8.67 6.16
N LEU A 138 11.00 -9.22 6.55
CA LEU A 138 11.79 -8.69 7.68
C LEU A 138 13.04 -7.98 7.18
N GLN A 139 13.02 -6.66 7.24
CA GLN A 139 14.12 -5.82 6.82
C GLN A 139 14.91 -5.35 8.05
N LYS A 140 16.24 -5.51 7.97
CA LYS A 140 17.14 -4.95 8.96
C LYS A 140 17.38 -3.49 8.61
N ILE A 141 16.80 -2.61 9.42
CA ILE A 141 16.99 -1.17 9.29
C ILE A 141 17.74 -0.71 10.54
N TYR A 142 19.00 -0.31 10.34
CA TYR A 142 19.97 -0.09 11.42
C TYR A 142 20.12 -1.29 12.37
N LYS A 143 19.90 -1.07 13.68
CA LYS A 143 20.02 -2.05 14.76
C LYS A 143 18.69 -2.74 15.08
N THR A 144 17.64 -2.47 14.29
CA THR A 144 16.29 -3.00 14.52
C THR A 144 15.80 -3.77 13.30
N ASN A 145 14.98 -4.79 13.55
CA ASN A 145 14.22 -5.44 12.48
C ASN A 145 12.87 -4.75 12.35
N GLN A 146 12.48 -4.42 11.13
CA GLN A 146 11.18 -3.87 10.81
C GLN A 146 10.45 -4.81 9.85
N LEU A 147 9.13 -4.90 10.03
CA LEU A 147 8.28 -5.65 9.12
C LEU A 147 7.92 -4.75 7.93
N LEU A 148 8.45 -5.09 6.75
CA LEU A 148 8.06 -4.47 5.49
C LEU A 148 6.88 -5.26 4.91
N ARG A 149 5.66 -4.77 5.14
CA ARG A 149 4.42 -5.32 4.56
C ARG A 149 4.27 -4.91 3.10
N PHE A 150 5.24 -5.24 2.26
CA PHE A 150 5.25 -4.86 0.84
C PHE A 150 4.07 -5.44 0.07
N TYR A 151 3.44 -6.50 0.57
CA TYR A 151 2.27 -7.13 -0.03
C TYR A 151 0.96 -6.36 0.25
N ASP A 152 0.94 -5.38 1.15
CA ASP A 152 -0.25 -4.55 1.40
C ASP A 152 -0.56 -3.68 0.16
N PRO A 153 -1.80 -3.69 -0.37
CA PRO A 153 -2.20 -2.86 -1.51
C PRO A 153 -1.98 -1.35 -1.34
N ALA A 154 -2.02 -0.85 -0.11
CA ALA A 154 -1.74 0.54 0.20
C ALA A 154 -0.23 0.83 0.26
N VAL A 155 0.63 -0.19 0.23
CA VAL A 155 2.09 -0.05 0.33
C VAL A 155 2.77 -0.33 -1.00
N LEU A 156 2.45 -1.44 -1.68
CA LEU A 156 3.23 -1.90 -2.84
C LEU A 156 3.40 -0.83 -3.94
N PRO A 157 2.31 -0.21 -4.46
CA PRO A 157 2.46 0.71 -5.60
C PRO A 157 3.36 1.90 -5.26
N GLN A 158 3.22 2.41 -4.05
CA GLN A 158 4.04 3.52 -3.51
C GLN A 158 5.48 3.11 -3.26
N LEU A 159 5.70 1.90 -2.71
CA LEU A 159 7.04 1.38 -2.50
C LEU A 159 7.80 1.24 -3.83
N LEU A 160 7.12 0.78 -4.88
CA LEU A 160 7.70 0.66 -6.21
C LEU A 160 8.11 2.02 -6.82
N THR A 161 7.51 3.15 -6.42
CA THR A 161 7.97 4.48 -6.90
C THR A 161 9.21 4.99 -6.16
N ILE A 162 9.52 4.41 -5.01
CA ILE A 162 10.68 4.75 -4.20
C ILE A 162 11.88 3.86 -4.54
N LEU A 163 11.64 2.57 -4.80
CA LEU A 163 12.70 1.61 -5.10
C LEU A 163 13.26 1.84 -6.51
N ASN A 164 14.59 1.73 -6.65
CA ASN A 164 15.21 1.64 -7.97
C ASN A 164 14.88 0.29 -8.64
N THR A 165 15.11 0.18 -9.95
CA THR A 165 14.77 -1.01 -10.75
C THR A 165 15.31 -2.31 -10.17
N GLN A 166 16.57 -2.34 -9.73
CA GLN A 166 17.18 -3.55 -9.17
C GLN A 166 16.49 -4.00 -7.88
N LEU A 167 16.12 -3.06 -7.01
CA LEU A 167 15.38 -3.35 -5.79
C LEU A 167 13.93 -3.77 -6.07
N GLN A 168 13.31 -3.23 -7.11
CA GLN A 168 11.98 -3.67 -7.54
C GLN A 168 12.00 -5.12 -8.05
N ILE A 169 12.94 -5.47 -8.95
CA ILE A 169 13.13 -6.84 -9.45
C ILE A 169 13.33 -7.79 -8.26
N LYS A 170 14.21 -7.41 -7.32
CA LYS A 170 14.45 -8.18 -6.11
C LYS A 170 13.22 -8.32 -5.22
N LEU A 171 12.43 -7.25 -5.06
CA LEU A 171 11.22 -7.27 -4.23
C LEU A 171 10.15 -8.20 -4.83
N LEU A 172 10.00 -8.19 -6.16
CA LEU A 172 9.06 -9.04 -6.88
C LEU A 172 9.53 -10.50 -6.94
N GLY A 173 10.84 -10.75 -6.88
CA GLY A 173 11.41 -12.10 -6.82
C GLY A 173 10.96 -12.96 -7.99
N HIS A 174 10.36 -14.11 -7.71
CA HIS A 174 9.83 -15.02 -8.73
C HIS A 174 8.51 -14.58 -9.38
N ILE A 175 7.88 -13.49 -8.93
CA ILE A 175 6.61 -13.01 -9.49
C ILE A 175 6.88 -12.32 -10.82
N GLU A 176 6.16 -12.72 -11.87
CA GLU A 176 6.25 -12.16 -13.23
C GLU A 176 5.25 -11.01 -13.42
N ILE A 177 4.03 -11.19 -12.89
CA ILE A 177 3.01 -10.14 -12.88
C ILE A 177 2.39 -10.09 -11.49
N TRP A 178 2.45 -8.92 -10.87
CA TRP A 178 1.70 -8.61 -9.66
C TRP A 178 0.56 -7.67 -9.98
N THR A 179 -0.68 -8.04 -9.62
CA THR A 179 -1.85 -7.16 -9.74
C THR A 179 -2.52 -6.94 -8.39
N LEU A 180 -3.18 -5.79 -8.24
CA LEU A 180 -3.98 -5.44 -7.06
C LEU A 180 -4.96 -4.32 -7.42
N LEU A 181 -5.93 -4.04 -6.55
CA LEU A 181 -6.77 -2.85 -6.69
C LEU A 181 -6.12 -1.67 -5.98
N ASP A 182 -5.99 -0.52 -6.65
CA ASP A 182 -5.59 0.72 -5.99
C ASP A 182 -6.71 1.21 -5.03
N GLY A 183 -6.49 2.32 -4.34
CA GLY A 183 -7.51 2.85 -3.42
C GLY A 183 -8.70 3.54 -4.10
N ASN A 184 -8.70 3.66 -5.43
CA ASN A 184 -9.87 4.05 -6.23
C ASN A 184 -10.61 2.81 -6.78
N GLY A 185 -10.09 1.61 -6.53
CA GLY A 185 -10.63 0.35 -7.00
C GLY A 185 -10.32 0.07 -8.47
N ASP A 186 -9.32 0.75 -9.03
CA ASP A 186 -8.85 0.52 -10.39
C ASP A 186 -7.72 -0.55 -10.36
N LEU A 187 -7.63 -1.38 -11.40
CA LEU A 187 -6.65 -2.46 -11.44
C LEU A 187 -5.24 -1.90 -11.69
N PHE A 188 -4.37 -2.03 -10.69
CA PHE A 188 -2.93 -1.82 -10.82
C PHE A 188 -2.24 -3.13 -11.19
N TYR A 189 -1.21 -3.05 -12.04
CA TYR A 189 -0.34 -4.18 -12.33
C TYR A 189 1.11 -3.76 -12.52
N ARG A 190 2.03 -4.65 -12.15
CA ARG A 190 3.47 -4.50 -12.36
C ARG A 190 4.05 -5.77 -12.96
N HIS A 191 4.73 -5.62 -14.09
CA HIS A 191 5.57 -6.66 -14.68
C HIS A 191 6.95 -6.67 -14.01
N ASN A 192 7.48 -7.86 -13.84
CA ASN A 192 8.87 -8.10 -13.51
C ASN A 192 9.55 -8.72 -14.73
N ASP A 193 10.37 -7.93 -15.41
CA ASP A 193 11.00 -8.35 -16.66
C ASP A 193 12.15 -9.35 -16.42
N GLU A 194 12.66 -9.44 -15.19
CA GLU A 194 13.75 -10.32 -14.78
C GLU A 194 13.41 -11.14 -13.51
N PRO A 195 12.40 -12.02 -13.55
CA PRO A 195 12.03 -12.84 -12.40
C PRO A 195 13.21 -13.70 -11.95
N SER A 196 13.55 -13.60 -10.67
CA SER A 196 14.72 -14.28 -10.13
C SER A 196 14.55 -14.63 -8.65
N MET A 197 15.29 -15.64 -8.20
CA MET A 197 15.25 -16.05 -6.80
C MET A 197 15.80 -14.96 -5.88
N VAL A 198 15.15 -14.78 -4.73
CA VAL A 198 15.66 -13.89 -3.68
C VAL A 198 16.78 -14.59 -2.90
N TYR A 199 18.02 -14.44 -3.38
CA TYR A 199 19.21 -15.03 -2.72
C TYR A 199 19.50 -14.43 -1.34
N THR A 200 19.15 -13.15 -1.13
CA THR A 200 19.31 -12.45 0.15
C THR A 200 18.03 -11.72 0.48
N GLY A 201 17.44 -12.02 1.65
CA GLY A 201 16.19 -11.40 2.10
C GLY A 201 16.29 -9.90 2.45
N GLN A 202 17.44 -9.27 2.26
CA GLN A 202 17.67 -7.88 2.64
C GLN A 202 17.72 -6.98 1.41
N LEU A 203 16.88 -5.94 1.38
CA LEU A 203 16.88 -4.93 0.32
C LEU A 203 18.01 -3.91 0.47
N GLY A 204 18.77 -3.93 1.57
CA GLY A 204 19.84 -2.97 1.81
C GLY A 204 19.29 -1.56 2.06
N ILE A 205 18.21 -1.47 2.84
CA ILE A 205 17.52 -0.20 3.13
C ILE A 205 18.47 0.77 3.86
N THR A 206 18.84 1.84 3.18
CA THR A 206 19.64 2.94 3.75
C THR A 206 18.78 3.85 4.62
N LYS A 207 19.40 4.74 5.41
CA LYS A 207 18.67 5.79 6.17
C LYS A 207 17.70 6.58 5.31
N GLN A 208 18.20 7.01 4.15
CA GLN A 208 17.45 7.85 3.24
C GLN A 208 16.25 7.07 2.70
N LEU A 209 16.48 5.83 2.27
CA LEU A 209 15.41 4.96 1.78
C LEU A 209 14.38 4.64 2.88
N GLU A 210 14.80 4.44 4.12
CA GLU A 210 13.90 4.28 5.26
C GLU A 210 13.00 5.52 5.44
N GLN A 211 13.56 6.73 5.38
CA GLN A 211 12.76 7.96 5.51
C GLN A 211 11.74 8.09 4.38
N GLU A 212 12.10 7.72 3.14
CA GLU A 212 11.17 7.71 2.02
C GLU A 212 10.06 6.66 2.20
N ILE A 213 10.40 5.45 2.66
CA ILE A 213 9.43 4.39 2.97
C ILE A 213 8.48 4.84 4.10
N ASN A 214 8.99 5.55 5.12
CA ASN A 214 8.17 6.09 6.20
C ASN A 214 7.13 7.10 5.71
N CYS A 215 7.38 7.81 4.61
CA CYS A 215 6.40 8.70 3.99
C CYS A 215 5.16 7.95 3.47
N ILE A 216 5.26 6.66 3.11
CA ILE A 216 4.12 5.83 2.70
C ILE A 216 3.09 5.75 3.83
N GLY A 217 3.54 5.48 5.06
CA GLY A 217 2.65 5.37 6.23
C GLY A 217 1.93 6.68 6.55
N ILE A 218 2.61 7.82 6.35
CA ILE A 218 2.02 9.16 6.51
C ILE A 218 1.00 9.42 5.40
N ASN A 219 1.34 9.11 4.15
CA ASN A 219 0.45 9.26 2.99
C ASN A 219 -0.83 8.44 3.15
N ASN A 220 -0.71 7.17 3.57
CA ASN A 220 -1.86 6.29 3.78
C ASN A 220 -2.84 6.84 4.83
N GLN A 221 -2.32 7.43 5.91
CA GLN A 221 -3.16 8.08 6.92
C GLN A 221 -3.81 9.37 6.39
N PHE A 222 -3.09 10.16 5.60
CA PHE A 222 -3.63 11.32 4.90
C PHE A 222 -4.77 10.91 3.95
N LEU A 223 -4.53 9.97 3.05
CA LEU A 223 -5.49 9.47 2.06
C LEU A 223 -6.76 8.92 2.70
N LYS A 224 -6.61 8.17 3.80
CA LYS A 224 -7.74 7.67 4.59
C LYS A 224 -8.63 8.80 5.11
N LYS A 225 -8.03 9.86 5.65
CA LYS A 225 -8.79 11.07 6.08
C LYS A 225 -9.41 11.78 4.88
N TYR A 226 -8.68 11.92 3.78
CA TYR A 226 -9.12 12.61 2.56
C TYR A 226 -10.34 11.94 1.91
N ARG A 227 -10.29 10.62 1.70
CA ARG A 227 -11.39 9.84 1.11
C ARG A 227 -12.64 9.83 1.97
N LYS A 228 -12.49 9.97 3.29
CA LYS A 228 -13.64 10.12 4.20
C LYS A 228 -14.36 11.45 3.98
N THR A 229 -13.63 12.53 3.76
CA THR A 229 -14.20 13.88 3.57
C THR A 229 -14.61 14.14 2.12
N HIS A 230 -14.00 13.45 1.15
CA HIS A 230 -14.25 13.59 -0.28
C HIS A 230 -14.53 12.22 -0.92
N PRO A 231 -15.65 11.55 -0.57
CA PRO A 231 -15.91 10.16 -0.99
C PRO A 231 -16.13 9.98 -2.50
N LEU A 232 -16.39 11.06 -3.23
CA LEU A 232 -16.59 11.05 -4.69
C LEU A 232 -15.32 11.38 -5.48
N GLU A 233 -14.26 11.85 -4.81
CA GLU A 233 -13.02 12.25 -5.47
C GLU A 233 -12.05 11.08 -5.56
N LYS A 234 -11.52 10.86 -6.77
CA LYS A 234 -10.41 9.92 -6.98
C LYS A 234 -9.10 10.60 -6.61
N ILE A 235 -8.24 9.87 -5.91
CA ILE A 235 -6.89 10.32 -5.56
C ILE A 235 -5.92 9.16 -5.75
N ASN A 236 -4.90 9.38 -6.58
CA ASN A 236 -3.85 8.40 -6.83
C ASN A 236 -2.80 8.47 -5.70
N GLU A 237 -2.50 7.32 -5.08
CA GLU A 237 -1.60 7.26 -3.93
C GLU A 237 -0.17 7.63 -4.28
N CYS A 238 0.32 7.20 -5.45
CA CYS A 238 1.67 7.46 -5.91
C CYS A 238 1.87 8.94 -6.24
N GLU A 239 0.91 9.57 -6.92
CA GLU A 239 0.93 11.00 -7.19
C GLU A 239 0.87 11.83 -5.91
N SER A 240 -0.01 11.44 -4.99
CA SER A 240 -0.13 12.09 -3.69
C SER A 240 1.18 11.99 -2.90
N LEU A 241 1.79 10.81 -2.84
CA LEU A 241 3.08 10.60 -2.20
C LEU A 241 4.16 11.50 -2.83
N ASN A 242 4.24 11.55 -4.15
CA ASN A 242 5.21 12.39 -4.86
C ASN A 242 5.03 13.89 -4.57
N LYS A 243 3.78 14.34 -4.38
CA LYS A 243 3.47 15.72 -3.99
C LYS A 243 3.91 16.04 -2.55
N ILE A 244 3.69 15.14 -1.60
CA ILE A 244 3.92 15.43 -0.17
C ILE A 244 5.34 15.06 0.31
N LYS A 245 5.98 14.05 -0.30
CA LYS A 245 7.25 13.46 0.14
C LYS A 245 8.36 14.51 0.31
N PRO A 246 8.60 15.45 -0.63
CA PRO A 246 9.68 16.44 -0.47
C PRO A 246 9.55 17.29 0.81
N CYS A 247 8.33 17.79 1.08
CA CYS A 247 8.03 18.54 2.31
C CYS A 247 8.24 17.70 3.58
N LEU A 248 7.77 16.45 3.55
CA LEU A 248 7.92 15.55 4.70
C LEU A 248 9.40 15.26 5.00
N LEU A 249 10.20 14.96 3.99
CA LEU A 249 11.63 14.69 4.18
C LEU A 249 12.38 15.90 4.74
N ARG A 250 12.06 17.12 4.29
CA ARG A 250 12.63 18.36 4.85
C ARG A 250 12.22 18.61 6.29
N LEU A 251 11.00 18.25 6.67
CA LEU A 251 10.53 18.38 8.04
C LEU A 251 11.17 17.30 8.94
N MET A 252 11.23 16.05 8.48
CA MET A 252 11.84 14.93 9.20
C MET A 252 13.35 15.12 9.39
N SER A 253 14.06 15.71 8.42
CA SER A 253 15.49 16.00 8.56
C SER A 253 15.81 17.02 9.66
N ARG A 254 14.81 17.79 10.10
CA ARG A 254 14.88 18.70 11.26
C ARG A 254 14.52 18.03 12.58
N GLY A 255 14.28 16.72 12.59
CA GLY A 255 14.00 15.95 13.81
C GLY A 255 12.52 15.82 14.17
N PHE A 256 11.60 16.30 13.33
CA PHE A 256 10.16 16.08 13.56
C PHE A 256 9.78 14.63 13.24
N THR A 257 9.37 13.89 14.27
CA THR A 257 8.99 12.47 14.15
C THR A 257 7.56 12.18 14.62
N ASP A 258 6.83 13.19 15.10
CA ASP A 258 5.43 13.01 15.52
C ASP A 258 4.55 12.72 14.30
N ASN A 259 3.98 11.52 14.27
CA ASN A 259 3.20 11.03 13.13
C ASN A 259 1.91 11.85 12.92
N ALA A 260 1.22 12.27 13.99
CA ALA A 260 0.00 13.06 13.84
C ALA A 260 0.30 14.42 13.20
N LEU A 261 1.40 15.06 13.63
CA LEU A 261 1.93 16.29 13.07
C LEU A 261 2.28 16.13 11.58
N LEU A 262 3.01 15.07 11.23
CA LEU A 262 3.43 14.80 9.86
C LEU A 262 2.23 14.55 8.92
N VAL A 263 1.16 13.93 9.40
CA VAL A 263 -0.08 13.75 8.63
C VAL A 263 -0.78 15.09 8.38
N GLU A 264 -0.82 16.00 9.35
CA GLU A 264 -1.38 17.35 9.12
C GLU A 264 -0.49 18.17 8.17
N TRP A 265 0.83 18.02 8.26
CA TRP A 265 1.76 18.63 7.30
C TRP A 265 1.56 18.12 5.88
N ALA A 266 1.34 16.81 5.71
CA ALA A 266 1.05 16.20 4.42
C ALA A 266 -0.20 16.80 3.76
N LYS A 267 -1.26 17.08 4.54
CA LYS A 267 -2.45 17.77 4.02
C LYS A 267 -2.12 19.14 3.43
N VAL A 268 -1.33 19.92 4.17
CA VAL A 268 -0.91 21.26 3.74
C VAL A 268 -0.02 21.19 2.49
N ALA A 269 0.92 20.25 2.48
CA ALA A 269 1.79 19.99 1.31
C ALA A 269 0.98 19.59 0.08
N TYR A 270 -0.06 18.78 0.26
CA TYR A 270 -0.94 18.37 -0.83
C TYR A 270 -1.75 19.56 -1.38
N MET A 271 -2.19 20.47 -0.52
CA MET A 271 -2.99 21.65 -0.88
C MET A 271 -2.16 22.76 -1.55
N TRP A 272 -0.99 23.09 -1.00
CA TRP A 272 -0.18 24.22 -1.46
C TRP A 272 1.02 23.83 -2.33
N GLY A 273 1.27 22.54 -2.49
CA GLY A 273 2.34 22.01 -3.31
C GLY A 273 3.62 21.67 -2.54
N LYS A 274 4.52 20.97 -3.22
CA LYS A 274 5.69 20.30 -2.64
C LYS A 274 6.79 21.21 -2.10
N ASP A 275 6.67 22.53 -2.24
CA ASP A 275 7.71 23.50 -1.85
C ASP A 275 7.15 24.65 -0.98
N PHE A 276 5.90 24.53 -0.50
CA PHE A 276 5.26 25.58 0.31
C PHE A 276 6.04 25.93 1.59
N ASP A 277 6.73 24.95 2.17
CA ASP A 277 7.57 25.08 3.37
C ASP A 277 8.89 25.80 3.13
N LEU A 278 9.26 26.01 1.86
CA LEU A 278 10.42 26.82 1.48
C LEU A 278 10.11 28.32 1.48
N HIS A 279 8.83 28.71 1.52
CA HIS A 279 8.42 30.10 1.63
C HIS A 279 9.06 30.75 2.86
N PRO A 280 9.65 31.97 2.75
CA PRO A 280 10.43 32.59 3.82
C PRO A 280 9.71 32.65 5.16
N TYR A 281 8.43 33.04 5.16
CA TYR A 281 7.57 33.03 6.35
C TYR A 281 7.52 31.65 7.03
N VAL A 282 7.20 30.60 6.27
CA VAL A 282 7.05 29.23 6.79
C VAL A 282 8.39 28.71 7.28
N LYS A 283 9.45 28.90 6.49
CA LYS A 283 10.81 28.48 6.83
C LYS A 283 11.28 29.11 8.13
N ASN A 284 11.05 30.42 8.31
CA ASN A 284 11.39 31.14 9.54
C ASN A 284 10.58 30.61 10.74
N LYS A 285 9.28 30.35 10.56
CA LYS A 285 8.45 29.79 11.62
C LYS A 285 8.94 28.40 12.04
N ILE A 286 9.18 27.49 11.10
CA ILE A 286 9.70 26.14 11.40
C ILE A 286 11.06 26.21 12.11
N GLN A 287 11.96 27.12 11.71
CA GLN A 287 13.27 27.28 12.35
C GLN A 287 13.17 27.68 13.83
N ASN A 288 12.13 28.41 14.19
CA ASN A 288 11.92 28.94 15.54
C ASN A 288 10.99 28.09 16.41
N MET A 289 10.48 26.95 15.89
CA MET A 289 9.62 26.07 16.66
C MET A 289 10.40 25.38 17.78
N LYS A 290 9.87 25.46 19.01
CA LYS A 290 10.44 24.80 20.18
C LYS A 290 9.53 23.70 20.70
N THR A 291 8.24 23.76 20.38
CA THR A 291 7.22 22.84 20.89
C THR A 291 6.21 22.44 19.82
N ARG A 292 5.47 21.35 20.08
CA ARG A 292 4.32 20.93 19.26
C ARG A 292 3.21 21.98 19.14
N PHE A 293 3.08 22.89 20.10
CA PHE A 293 2.04 23.92 20.10
C PHE A 293 2.29 25.00 19.04
N ASP A 294 3.56 25.31 18.78
CA ASP A 294 3.96 26.25 17.72
C ASP A 294 3.49 25.77 16.33
N PHE A 295 3.38 24.44 16.16
CA PHE A 295 2.91 23.83 14.93
C PHE A 295 1.43 24.06 14.68
N THR A 296 0.58 23.93 15.71
CA THR A 296 -0.86 24.17 15.58
C THR A 296 -1.15 25.62 15.17
N THR A 297 -0.43 26.59 15.76
CA THR A 297 -0.55 27.99 15.37
C THR A 297 -0.16 28.23 13.92
N LEU A 298 0.93 27.61 13.45
CA LEU A 298 1.34 27.71 12.04
C LEU A 298 0.29 27.09 11.11
N LEU A 299 -0.19 25.87 11.40
CA LEU A 299 -1.21 25.21 10.60
C LEU A 299 -2.49 26.03 10.49
N ASN A 300 -2.97 26.60 11.60
CA ASN A 300 -4.15 27.45 11.59
C ASN A 300 -3.97 28.68 10.69
N LYS A 301 -2.77 29.26 10.66
CA LYS A 301 -2.49 30.40 9.79
C LYS A 301 -2.41 30.00 8.32
N ILE A 302 -1.80 28.87 8.00
CA ILE A 302 -1.71 28.36 6.61
C ILE A 302 -3.08 27.91 6.07
N ASN A 303 -3.95 27.39 6.95
CA ASN A 303 -5.31 27.01 6.57
C ASN A 303 -6.30 28.18 6.58
N SER A 304 -5.87 29.38 6.98
CA SER A 304 -6.71 30.58 6.95
C SER A 304 -6.85 31.13 5.52
N PRO A 305 -7.99 31.78 5.19
CA PRO A 305 -8.17 32.48 3.91
C PRO A 305 -7.06 33.51 3.62
N ASP A 306 -6.52 34.13 4.67
CA ASP A 306 -5.44 35.11 4.59
C ASP A 306 -4.11 34.54 4.06
N TRP A 307 -3.96 33.22 4.00
CA TRP A 307 -2.71 32.61 3.56
C TRP A 307 -2.35 33.00 2.13
N GLN A 308 -3.33 33.13 1.23
CA GLN A 308 -3.08 33.60 -0.14
C GLN A 308 -2.58 35.05 -0.18
N ILE A 309 -3.02 35.89 0.75
CA ILE A 309 -2.54 37.27 0.87
C ILE A 309 -1.07 37.28 1.28
N ILE A 310 -0.69 36.43 2.24
CA ILE A 310 0.71 36.29 2.70
C ILE A 310 1.61 35.77 1.58
N LEU A 311 1.16 34.78 0.81
CA LEU A 311 1.90 34.27 -0.35
C LEU A 311 2.16 35.37 -1.40
N ASN A 312 1.20 36.27 -1.60
CA ASN A 312 1.29 37.33 -2.61
C ASN A 312 2.06 38.57 -2.13
N GLN A 313 2.06 38.87 -0.83
CA GLN A 313 2.80 40.00 -0.25
C GLN A 313 4.32 39.76 -0.22
N ASP A 314 4.78 38.53 0.03
CA ASP A 314 6.21 38.21 0.02
C ASP A 314 6.81 38.18 -1.41
N LEU A 315 6.01 37.91 -2.45
CA LEU A 315 6.44 37.93 -3.86
C LEU A 315 6.68 39.35 -4.40
N SER A 316 5.90 40.34 -3.93
CA SER A 316 6.07 41.75 -4.33
C SER A 316 7.23 42.45 -3.62
N GLU A 317 7.62 41.98 -2.42
CA GLU A 317 8.82 42.47 -1.73
C GLU A 317 10.13 41.89 -2.29
N GLN A 318 10.08 40.68 -2.89
CA GLN A 318 11.24 40.06 -3.55
C GLN A 318 11.50 40.57 -4.97
N THR A 319 10.48 41.10 -5.66
CA THR A 319 10.62 41.70 -7.01
C THR A 319 11.03 43.18 -6.98
N ASN A 320 10.96 43.82 -5.81
CA ASN A 320 11.37 45.22 -5.58
C ASN A 320 12.74 45.38 -4.89
N LYS A 321 13.56 44.33 -4.90
CA LYS A 321 14.97 44.33 -4.45
C LYS A 321 15.88 43.85 -5.58
#